data_AF-A0A3N5V1M1-F1
#
_entry.id   AF-A0A3N5V1M1-F1
#
_cell.length_a   1.000
_cell.length_b   1.000
_cell.length_c   1.000
_cell.angle_alpha   90.00
_cell.angle_beta   90.00
_cell.angle_gamma   90.00
#
_symmetry.space_group_name_H-M   'P 1'
#
loop_
_entity.id
_entity.type
_entity.pdbx_description
1 polymer ?
#
loop_
_entity_poly.entity_id
_entity_poly.type
_entity_poly.pdbx_seq_one_letter_code
_entity_poly.pdbx_strand_id
1 'polypeptide(L)'
;GPFTVFAPTDDAFAALPEGTLDSLLLPENKQQLSDILLYHVVPGKVMASDVVGLTSAPTVLGKDATVKVEDGKVFLNENVQIIITDIETSNGVIHVIDAVLLPPA
;
A
#
# COMPACT_ATOMS: atom_id res chain seq x y z
N GLY A 1 13.20 11.63 -5.92
CA GLY A 1 12.50 11.21 -7.15
C GLY A 1 11.01 11.16 -6.87
N PRO A 2 10.14 10.99 -7.88
CA PRO A 2 8.72 10.81 -7.64
C PRO A 2 8.47 9.52 -6.83
N PHE A 3 7.51 9.56 -5.91
CA PHE A 3 7.12 8.40 -5.11
C PHE A 3 5.68 8.02 -5.39
N THR A 4 5.38 6.73 -5.34
CA THR A 4 4.02 6.23 -5.40
C THR A 4 3.62 5.78 -4.01
N VAL A 5 2.55 6.36 -3.45
CA VAL A 5 2.10 6.09 -2.09
C VAL A 5 0.75 5.39 -2.13
N PHE A 6 0.67 4.21 -1.56
CA PHE A 6 -0.59 3.51 -1.33
C PHE A 6 -1.17 3.96 0.01
N ALA A 7 -2.25 4.71 0.00
CA ALA A 7 -2.86 5.29 1.20
C ALA A 7 -4.14 4.52 1.57
N PRO A 8 -4.16 3.76 2.69
CA PRO A 8 -5.37 3.12 3.16
C PRO A 8 -6.38 4.15 3.68
N THR A 9 -7.67 3.86 3.48
CA THR A 9 -8.79 4.63 4.03
C THR A 9 -8.96 4.38 5.53
N ASP A 10 -9.68 5.25 6.24
CA ASP A 10 -10.04 4.99 7.64
C ASP A 10 -10.86 3.68 7.78
N ASP A 11 -11.70 3.35 6.79
CA ASP A 11 -12.42 2.07 6.73
C ASP A 11 -11.46 0.87 6.59
N ALA A 12 -10.36 1.02 5.85
CA ALA A 12 -9.32 -0.02 5.73
C ALA A 12 -8.68 -0.35 7.08
N PHE A 13 -8.44 0.68 7.90
CA PHE A 13 -7.95 0.51 9.26
C PHE A 13 -9.01 -0.09 10.19
N ALA A 14 -10.28 0.28 10.02
CA ALA A 14 -11.39 -0.28 10.77
C ALA A 14 -11.70 -1.74 10.39
N ALA A 15 -11.38 -2.16 9.16
CA ALA A 15 -11.55 -3.52 8.69
C ALA A 15 -10.47 -4.49 9.20
N LEU A 16 -9.38 -3.97 9.77
CA LEU A 16 -8.39 -4.81 10.44
C LEU A 16 -9.00 -5.46 11.70
N PRO A 17 -8.56 -6.67 12.08
CA PRO A 17 -9.02 -7.33 13.29
C PRO A 17 -8.78 -6.43 14.51
N GLU A 18 -9.79 -6.32 15.39
CA GLU A 18 -9.70 -5.55 16.63
C GLU A 18 -8.44 -5.92 17.41
N GLY A 19 -7.64 -4.91 17.78
CA GLY A 19 -6.36 -5.08 18.48
C GLY A 19 -5.12 -5.12 17.58
N THR A 20 -5.27 -5.30 16.26
CA THR A 20 -4.11 -5.21 15.33
C THR A 20 -3.63 -3.77 15.23
N LEU A 21 -4.55 -2.82 15.03
CA LEU A 21 -4.23 -1.40 14.94
C LEU A 21 -3.67 -0.87 16.27
N ASP A 22 -4.31 -1.20 17.39
CA ASP A 22 -3.81 -0.82 18.72
C ASP A 22 -2.40 -1.37 18.95
N SER A 23 -2.15 -2.63 18.59
CA SER A 23 -0.80 -3.21 18.66
C SER A 23 0.19 -2.46 17.78
N LEU A 24 -0.18 -2.07 16.56
CA LEU A 24 0.67 -1.29 15.66
C LEU A 24 0.92 0.14 16.15
N LEU A 25 -0.03 0.73 16.88
CA LEU A 25 0.08 2.06 17.51
C LEU A 25 0.89 2.05 18.80
N LEU A 26 1.18 0.87 19.38
CA LEU A 26 2.03 0.77 20.55
C LEU A 26 3.44 1.31 20.27
N PRO A 27 4.06 2.01 21.22
CA PRO A 27 5.41 2.55 21.06
C PRO A 27 6.46 1.47 20.80
N GLU A 28 6.22 0.25 21.29
CA GLU A 28 7.07 -0.93 21.01
C GLU A 28 7.04 -1.33 19.52
N ASN A 29 5.96 -1.02 18.81
CA ASN A 29 5.79 -1.34 17.40
C ASN A 29 6.07 -0.16 16.47
N LYS A 30 6.67 0.94 16.95
CA LYS A 30 7.11 2.08 16.12
C LYS A 30 7.98 1.67 14.93
N GLN A 31 8.81 0.63 15.11
CA GLN A 31 9.63 0.08 14.05
C GLN A 31 8.74 -0.56 12.97
N GLN A 32 7.78 -1.40 13.38
CA GLN A 32 6.81 -2.00 12.46
C GLN A 32 5.95 -0.95 11.76
N LEU A 33 5.51 0.10 12.47
CA LEU A 33 4.76 1.19 11.85
C LEU A 33 5.58 1.90 10.78
N SER A 34 6.88 2.13 11.05
CA SER A 34 7.80 2.67 10.06
C SER A 34 7.93 1.73 8.86
N ASP A 35 8.10 0.44 9.10
CA ASP A 35 8.20 -0.57 8.02
C ASP A 35 6.92 -0.64 7.18
N ILE A 36 5.75 -0.59 7.81
CA ILE A 36 4.45 -0.53 7.15
C ILE A 36 4.36 0.72 6.28
N LEU A 37 4.71 1.89 6.81
CA LEU A 37 4.71 3.14 6.03
C LEU A 37 5.66 3.05 4.84
N LEU A 38 6.84 2.46 5.01
CA LEU A 38 7.80 2.23 3.93
C LEU A 38 7.30 1.20 2.91
N TYR A 39 6.53 0.21 3.33
CA TYR A 39 5.93 -0.80 2.47
C TYR A 39 4.79 -0.21 1.61
N HIS A 40 4.09 0.80 2.12
CA HIS A 40 3.11 1.55 1.35
C HIS A 40 3.74 2.53 0.34
N VAL A 41 5.06 2.73 0.38
CA VAL A 41 5.76 3.62 -0.54
C VAL A 41 6.53 2.80 -1.56
N VAL A 42 6.32 3.10 -2.84
CA VAL A 42 7.09 2.57 -3.95
C VAL A 42 7.94 3.69 -4.54
N PRO A 43 9.27 3.49 -4.67
CA PRO A 43 10.13 4.46 -5.32
C PRO A 43 9.85 4.47 -6.83
N GLY A 44 9.54 5.64 -7.38
CA GLY A 44 9.17 5.81 -8.79
C GLY A 44 7.75 6.32 -8.97
N LYS A 45 7.47 6.83 -10.17
CA LYS A 45 6.12 7.17 -10.61
C LYS A 45 5.52 5.93 -11.25
N VAL A 46 4.63 5.25 -10.55
CA VAL A 46 3.91 4.08 -11.06
C VAL A 46 2.45 4.48 -11.18
N MET A 47 2.00 4.74 -12.40
CA MET A 47 0.59 5.05 -12.67
C MET A 47 -0.24 3.78 -12.63
N ALA A 48 -1.56 3.90 -12.50
CA ALA A 48 -2.45 2.75 -12.50
C ALA A 48 -2.18 1.84 -13.70
N SER A 49 -2.07 2.44 -14.89
CA SER A 49 -1.74 1.77 -16.16
C SER A 49 -0.45 0.93 -16.09
N ASP A 50 0.55 1.38 -15.34
CA ASP A 50 1.79 0.62 -15.13
C ASP A 50 1.55 -0.48 -14.10
N VAL A 51 0.82 -0.20 -13.01
CA VAL A 51 0.45 -1.19 -12.00
C VAL A 51 -0.33 -2.36 -12.62
N VAL A 52 -1.24 -2.10 -13.58
CA VAL A 52 -2.01 -3.17 -14.25
C VAL A 52 -1.12 -4.14 -15.05
N GLY A 53 0.05 -3.67 -15.50
CA GLY A 53 1.02 -4.49 -16.22
C GLY A 53 2.06 -5.16 -15.32
N LEU A 54 2.11 -4.78 -14.05
CA LEU A 54 3.08 -5.28 -13.08
C LEU A 54 2.50 -6.46 -12.30
N THR A 55 3.31 -7.51 -12.13
CA THR A 55 3.01 -8.64 -11.23
C THR A 55 3.57 -8.40 -9.82
N SER A 56 4.56 -7.51 -9.69
CA SER A 56 5.11 -7.09 -8.40
C SER A 56 5.50 -5.62 -8.42
N ALA A 57 5.32 -4.95 -7.28
CA ALA A 57 5.73 -3.58 -7.05
C ALA A 57 6.85 -3.55 -5.99
N PRO A 58 8.08 -3.18 -6.34
CA PRO A 58 9.17 -3.10 -5.38
C PRO A 58 8.97 -1.91 -4.44
N THR A 59 8.82 -2.16 -3.15
CA THR A 59 8.58 -1.09 -2.15
C THR A 59 9.88 -0.54 -1.60
N VAL A 60 9.83 0.62 -0.93
CA VAL A 60 11.01 1.22 -0.28
C VAL A 60 11.52 0.35 0.87
N LEU A 61 10.65 -0.47 1.48
CA LEU A 61 11.03 -1.46 2.49
C LEU A 61 11.98 -2.53 1.93
N GLY A 62 12.00 -2.74 0.60
CA GLY A 62 12.77 -3.81 -0.05
C GLY A 62 12.02 -5.15 -0.06
N LYS A 63 10.76 -5.19 0.37
CA LYS A 63 9.84 -6.30 0.12
C LYS A 63 8.94 -5.96 -1.06
N ASP A 64 8.76 -6.89 -1.98
CA ASP A 64 7.89 -6.67 -3.13
C ASP A 64 6.43 -6.87 -2.71
N ALA A 65 5.56 -5.95 -3.11
CA ALA A 65 4.12 -6.13 -3.00
C ALA A 65 3.63 -6.89 -4.24
N THR A 66 2.87 -7.97 -4.03
CA THR A 66 2.29 -8.72 -5.15
C THR A 66 1.14 -7.92 -5.73
N VAL A 67 1.14 -7.74 -7.05
CA VAL A 67 0.08 -7.03 -7.75
C VAL A 67 -0.67 -8.04 -8.61
N LYS A 68 -2.00 -8.05 -8.47
CA LYS A 68 -2.91 -8.88 -9.23
C LYS A 68 -3.98 -8.01 -9.84
N VAL A 69 -4.28 -8.23 -11.11
CA VAL A 69 -5.35 -7.52 -11.80
C VAL A 69 -6.47 -8.49 -12.09
N GLU A 70 -7.68 -8.15 -11.66
CA GLU A 70 -8.87 -8.94 -11.90
C GLU A 70 -10.01 -8.00 -12.30
N ASP A 71 -10.65 -8.25 -13.45
CA ASP A 71 -11.77 -7.45 -13.98
C ASP A 71 -11.52 -5.94 -14.05
N GLY A 72 -10.28 -5.53 -14.38
CA GLY A 72 -9.90 -4.12 -14.45
C GLY A 72 -9.70 -3.44 -13.08
N LYS A 73 -9.77 -4.21 -11.99
CA LYS A 73 -9.40 -3.78 -10.64
C LYS A 73 -8.01 -4.30 -10.30
N VAL A 74 -7.28 -3.50 -9.55
CA VAL A 74 -5.95 -3.85 -9.06
C VAL A 74 -6.06 -4.28 -7.61
N PHE A 75 -5.46 -5.41 -7.29
CA PHE A 75 -5.35 -6.00 -5.97
C PHE A 75 -3.87 -6.12 -5.60
N LEU A 76 -3.51 -5.66 -4.41
CA LEU A 76 -2.20 -5.80 -3.79
C LEU A 76 -2.27 -6.92 -2.73
N ASN A 77 -1.22 -7.72 -2.60
CA ASN A 77 -1.13 -8.83 -1.63
C ASN A 77 -2.41 -9.70 -1.55
N GLU A 78 -3.00 -9.98 -2.72
CA GLU A 78 -4.23 -10.77 -2.95
C GLU A 78 -5.54 -10.19 -2.38
N ASN A 79 -5.50 -9.45 -1.27
CA ASN A 79 -6.70 -9.01 -0.53
C ASN A 79 -6.89 -7.49 -0.44
N VAL A 80 -5.97 -6.69 -0.98
CA VAL A 80 -6.01 -5.23 -0.86
C VAL A 80 -6.40 -4.62 -2.19
N GLN A 81 -7.64 -4.19 -2.36
CA GLN A 81 -8.10 -3.55 -3.58
C GLN A 81 -7.71 -2.07 -3.62
N ILE A 82 -7.24 -1.60 -4.77
CA ILE A 82 -7.12 -0.17 -5.03
C ILE A 82 -8.50 0.38 -5.41
N ILE A 83 -9.00 1.35 -4.64
CA ILE A 83 -10.29 2.02 -4.87
C ILE A 83 -10.11 3.23 -5.79
N ILE A 84 -9.07 4.02 -5.56
CA ILE A 84 -8.79 5.25 -6.32
C ILE A 84 -7.34 5.22 -6.78
N THR A 85 -7.09 5.46 -8.05
CA THR A 85 -5.75 5.54 -8.60
C THR A 85 -5.46 6.91 -9.22
N ASP A 86 -4.19 7.14 -9.56
CA ASP A 86 -3.73 8.28 -10.36
C ASP A 86 -3.98 9.66 -9.72
N ILE A 87 -3.92 9.73 -8.38
CA ILE A 87 -3.96 11.01 -7.68
C ILE A 87 -2.58 11.65 -7.81
N GLU A 88 -2.41 12.55 -8.78
CA GLU A 88 -1.14 13.26 -8.97
C GLU A 88 -0.87 14.23 -7.82
N THR A 89 0.33 14.14 -7.26
CA THR A 89 0.83 15.06 -6.24
C THR A 89 2.13 15.72 -6.70
N SER A 90 2.50 16.81 -6.05
CA SER A 90 3.73 17.54 -6.36
C SER A 90 5.01 16.69 -6.25
N ASN A 91 4.96 15.58 -5.51
CA ASN A 91 6.09 14.69 -5.25
C ASN A 91 5.86 13.25 -5.75
N GLY A 92 4.78 12.96 -6.48
CA GLY A 92 4.41 11.58 -6.70
C GLY A 92 3.00 11.30 -7.24
N VAL A 93 2.55 10.09 -6.95
CA VAL A 93 1.19 9.59 -7.23
C VAL A 93 0.67 8.92 -5.97
N ILE A 94 -0.58 9.18 -5.61
CA ILE A 94 -1.27 8.49 -4.52
C ILE A 94 -2.27 7.50 -5.13
N HIS A 95 -2.32 6.30 -4.57
CA HIS A 95 -3.34 5.30 -4.83
C HIS A 95 -4.04 4.98 -3.52
N VAL A 96 -5.36 5.13 -3.48
CA VAL A 96 -6.17 4.83 -2.29
C VAL A 96 -6.55 3.36 -2.29
N ILE A 97 -6.31 2.69 -1.17
CA ILE A 97 -6.59 1.27 -0.98
C ILE A 97 -7.67 1.05 0.10
N ASP A 98 -8.40 -0.06 -0.02
CA ASP A 98 -9.48 -0.46 0.89
C ASP A 98 -9.00 -1.28 2.10
N ALA A 99 -7.73 -1.69 2.13
CA ALA A 99 -7.13 -2.48 3.20
C ALA A 99 -5.68 -2.05 3.44
N VAL A 100 -5.16 -2.27 4.64
CA VAL A 100 -3.78 -1.89 5.00
C VAL A 100 -2.79 -2.94 4.49
N LEU A 101 -1.71 -2.50 3.82
CA LEU A 101 -0.62 -3.39 3.42
C LEU A 101 0.27 -3.73 4.63
N LEU A 102 0.16 -4.98 5.08
CA LEU A 102 1.04 -5.52 6.10
C LEU A 102 2.23 -6.21 5.42
N PRO A 103 3.48 -5.80 5.70
CA PRO A 103 4.63 -6.52 5.20
C PRO A 103 4.65 -7.93 5.82
N PRO A 104 4.96 -8.98 5.04
CA PRO A 104 5.16 -10.31 5.62
C PRO A 104 6.31 -10.24 6.64
N ALA A 105 6.24 -10.99 7.74
CA ALA A 105 7.33 -11.07 8.73
C ALA A 105 8.62 -11.58 8.09
#